data_AF-A0A8C1XCG9-F1
#
_entry.id   AF-A0A8C1XCG9-F1
#
_cell.length_a   1.000
_cell.length_b   1.000
_cell.length_c   1.000
_cell.angle_alpha   90.00
_cell.angle_beta   90.00
_cell.angle_gamma   90.00
#
_symmetry.space_group_name_H-M   'P 1'
#
loop_
_entity.id
_entity.type
_entity.pdbx_description
1 polymer ?
#
loop_
_entity_poly.entity_id
_entity_poly.type
_entity_poly.pdbx_seq_one_letter_code
_entity_poly.pdbx_strand_id
1 'polypeptide(L)'
;METFSSKDMALKVQKKILSQMASKSMAQMFIDDTSGEILDELYRVSKEYTKNRSEAQKVVKDLIKVVLKIGVLFRHNKFSEEELKLAQNFQKKLHQGAMTAISFHEVDFTFDKAVMSEILNDSRDMLLKLVNTHLTPKSHGRINHVFNHYGDPELLTQLYNPSGPLKPHLTKICNGLNKLLEDGTL
;
A
#
# COMPACT_ATOMS: atom_id res chain seq x y z
N MET A 1 26.18 25.42 37.91
CA MET A 1 26.47 25.51 36.46
C MET A 1 25.67 24.43 35.76
N GLU A 2 24.75 24.79 34.87
CA GLU A 2 24.06 23.79 34.04
C GLU A 2 25.10 23.06 33.18
N THR A 3 25.13 21.73 33.27
CA THR A 3 26.08 20.90 32.55
C THR A 3 25.63 20.80 31.09
N PHE A 4 26.32 21.49 30.19
CA PHE A 4 26.08 21.37 28.76
C PHE A 4 26.42 19.96 28.28
N SER A 5 25.44 19.27 27.70
CA SER A 5 25.60 17.94 27.12
C SER A 5 25.32 18.00 25.62
N SER A 6 26.39 17.91 24.83
CA SER A 6 26.34 17.83 23.37
C SER A 6 25.54 16.61 22.89
N LYS A 7 25.50 15.54 23.68
CA LYS A 7 24.71 14.34 23.42
C LYS A 7 23.21 14.61 23.51
N ASP A 8 22.76 15.35 24.51
CA ASP A 8 21.33 15.69 24.67
C ASP A 8 20.87 16.71 23.63
N MET A 9 21.75 17.64 23.26
CA MET A 9 21.51 18.56 22.15
C MET A 9 21.41 17.82 20.81
N ALA A 10 22.33 16.89 20.53
CA ALA A 10 22.30 16.07 19.32
C ALA A 10 21.03 15.21 19.24
N LEU A 11 20.60 14.58 20.35
CA LEU A 11 19.35 13.80 20.41
C LEU A 11 18.11 14.66 20.18
N LYS A 12 18.07 15.90 20.68
CA LYS A 12 16.98 16.86 20.44
C LYS A 12 16.94 17.31 18.97
N VAL A 13 18.09 17.61 18.38
CA VAL A 13 18.21 17.95 16.96
C VAL A 13 17.79 16.78 16.08
N GLN A 14 18.24 15.56 16.39
CA GLN A 14 17.88 14.34 15.66
C GLN A 14 16.37 14.06 15.73
N LYS A 15 15.75 14.17 16.92
CA LYS A 15 14.28 14.04 17.08
C LYS A 15 13.51 15.11 16.29
N LYS A 16 14.01 16.34 16.24
CA LYS A 16 13.38 17.45 15.52
C LYS A 16 13.46 17.27 14.00
N ILE A 17 14.59 16.79 13.49
CA ILE A 17 14.74 16.45 12.06
C ILE A 17 13.83 15.28 11.70
N LEU A 18 13.82 14.21 12.51
CA LEU A 18 12.95 13.05 12.28
C LEU A 18 11.46 13.41 12.35
N SER A 19 11.05 14.32 13.23
CA SER A 19 9.65 14.77 13.31
C SER A 19 9.27 15.70 12.16
N GLN A 20 10.19 16.52 11.66
CA GLN A 20 9.99 17.35 10.45
C GLN A 20 9.91 16.49 9.18
N MET A 21 10.72 15.43 9.08
CA MET A 21 10.64 14.42 8.00
C MET A 21 9.36 13.58 8.07
N ALA A 22 8.68 13.54 9.22
CA ALA A 22 7.44 12.78 9.44
C ALA A 22 6.19 13.69 9.56
N SER A 23 6.27 14.93 9.06
CA SER A 23 5.18 15.90 9.23
C SER A 23 3.92 15.52 8.44
N LYS A 24 2.75 16.01 8.89
CA LYS A 24 1.44 15.86 8.24
C LYS A 24 1.46 16.17 6.74
N SER A 25 2.34 17.07 6.27
CA SER A 25 2.42 17.43 4.86
C SER A 25 2.91 16.29 3.97
N MET A 26 3.72 15.35 4.48
CA MET A 26 4.17 14.21 3.69
C MET A 26 3.06 13.18 3.52
N ALA A 27 2.32 12.87 4.59
CA ALA A 27 1.19 11.96 4.47
C ALA A 27 0.10 12.49 3.53
N GLN A 28 -0.18 13.79 3.59
CA GLN A 28 -1.16 14.46 2.74
C GLN A 28 -0.67 14.68 1.29
N MET A 29 0.65 14.61 1.06
CA MET A 29 1.23 14.62 -0.29
C MET A 29 1.22 13.23 -0.94
N PHE A 30 1.15 12.15 -0.15
CA PHE A 30 1.17 10.77 -0.65
C PHE A 30 -0.20 10.08 -0.61
N ILE A 31 -1.17 10.62 0.13
CA ILE A 31 -2.53 10.09 0.22
C ILE A 31 -3.46 11.26 -0.07
N ASP A 32 -3.85 11.38 -1.34
CA ASP A 32 -4.95 12.26 -1.74
C ASP A 32 -6.30 11.70 -1.28
N ASP A 33 -7.38 12.46 -1.48
CA ASP A 33 -8.72 12.08 -1.03
C ASP A 33 -9.17 10.75 -1.65
N THR A 34 -8.81 10.48 -2.90
CA THR A 34 -9.22 9.25 -3.62
C THR A 34 -8.49 8.03 -3.07
N SER A 35 -7.18 8.15 -2.86
CA SER A 35 -6.34 7.15 -2.20
C SER A 35 -6.80 6.89 -0.77
N GLY A 36 -7.22 7.94 -0.06
CA GLY A 36 -7.77 7.85 1.30
C GLY A 36 -9.07 7.03 1.34
N GLU A 37 -9.99 7.28 0.41
CA GLU A 37 -11.24 6.51 0.28
C GLU A 37 -10.99 5.03 -0.03
N ILE A 38 -10.04 4.73 -0.94
CA ILE A 38 -9.66 3.34 -1.25
C ILE A 38 -9.10 2.65 0.00
N LEU A 39 -8.20 3.31 0.76
CA LEU A 39 -7.63 2.75 1.99
C LEU A 39 -8.71 2.46 3.05
N ASP A 40 -9.71 3.34 3.15
CA ASP A 40 -10.86 3.18 4.04
C ASP A 40 -11.72 1.97 3.64
N GLU A 41 -11.97 1.77 2.34
CA GLU A 41 -12.73 0.61 1.86
C GLU A 41 -11.92 -0.69 1.99
N LEU A 42 -10.61 -0.67 1.77
CA LEU A 42 -9.72 -1.80 2.06
C LEU A 42 -9.76 -2.18 3.56
N TYR A 43 -9.81 -1.19 4.45
CA TYR A 43 -10.03 -1.44 5.88
C TYR A 43 -11.39 -2.11 6.14
N ARG A 44 -12.47 -1.64 5.51
CA ARG A 44 -13.82 -2.21 5.68
C ARG A 44 -13.88 -3.66 5.19
N VAL A 45 -13.32 -3.94 4.01
CA VAL A 45 -13.16 -5.30 3.47
C VAL A 45 -12.40 -6.19 4.44
N SER A 46 -11.22 -5.75 4.89
CA SER A 46 -10.39 -6.51 5.81
C SER A 46 -11.10 -6.79 7.14
N LYS A 47 -11.78 -5.79 7.70
CA LYS A 47 -12.54 -5.93 8.96
C LYS A 47 -13.70 -6.91 8.81
N GLU A 48 -14.43 -6.84 7.71
CA GLU A 48 -15.57 -7.70 7.46
C GLU A 48 -15.14 -9.14 7.15
N TYR A 49 -14.04 -9.33 6.43
CA TYR A 49 -13.48 -10.64 6.15
C TYR A 49 -12.93 -11.32 7.42
N THR A 50 -12.02 -10.64 8.13
CA THR A 50 -11.33 -11.22 9.30
C THR A 50 -12.21 -11.28 10.55
N LYS A 51 -13.32 -10.54 10.57
CA LYS A 51 -14.09 -10.22 11.78
C LYS A 51 -13.22 -9.68 12.93
N ASN A 52 -12.06 -9.10 12.61
CA ASN A 52 -11.07 -8.64 13.57
C ASN A 52 -10.65 -7.19 13.27
N ARG A 53 -11.16 -6.25 14.08
CA ARG A 53 -10.84 -4.83 13.95
C ARG A 53 -9.34 -4.53 14.10
N SER A 54 -8.67 -5.21 15.03
CA SER A 54 -7.25 -4.96 15.30
C SER A 54 -6.39 -5.35 14.10
N GLU A 55 -6.72 -6.50 13.50
CA GLU A 55 -6.02 -7.02 12.33
C GLU A 55 -6.26 -6.12 11.10
N ALA A 56 -7.52 -5.74 10.84
CA ALA A 56 -7.84 -4.83 9.74
C ALA A 56 -7.12 -3.47 9.86
N GLN A 57 -7.07 -2.90 11.08
CA GLN A 57 -6.31 -1.67 11.33
C GLN A 57 -4.80 -1.88 11.11
N LYS A 58 -4.28 -3.06 11.47
CA LYS A 58 -2.86 -3.38 11.34
C LYS A 58 -2.45 -3.53 9.88
N VAL A 59 -3.23 -4.23 9.06
CA VAL A 59 -2.98 -4.41 7.62
C VAL A 59 -2.92 -3.06 6.91
N VAL A 60 -3.94 -2.19 7.08
CA VAL A 60 -3.95 -0.87 6.43
C VAL A 60 -2.85 0.05 6.97
N LYS A 61 -2.56 0.01 8.27
CA LYS A 61 -1.42 0.74 8.85
C LYS A 61 -0.09 0.29 8.26
N ASP A 62 0.08 -0.99 8.01
CA ASP A 62 1.31 -1.53 7.43
C ASP A 62 1.44 -1.12 5.96
N LEU A 63 0.35 -1.11 5.19
CA LEU A 63 0.28 -0.57 3.83
C LEU A 63 0.70 0.91 3.79
N ILE A 64 0.08 1.76 4.61
CA ILE A 64 0.43 3.20 4.69
C ILE A 64 1.91 3.37 5.03
N LYS A 65 2.45 2.59 5.98
CA LYS A 65 3.86 2.68 6.36
C LYS A 65 4.81 2.25 5.24
N VAL A 66 4.42 1.30 4.40
CA VAL A 66 5.20 0.87 3.23
C VAL A 66 5.20 1.98 2.18
N VAL A 67 4.02 2.49 1.81
CA VAL A 67 3.87 3.58 0.82
C VAL A 67 4.68 4.81 1.23
N LEU A 68 4.54 5.28 2.48
CA LEU A 68 5.29 6.44 2.96
C LEU A 68 6.82 6.23 2.93
N LYS A 69 7.29 5.03 3.24
CA LYS A 69 8.72 4.72 3.19
C LYS A 69 9.26 4.75 1.77
N ILE A 70 8.52 4.19 0.82
CA ILE A 70 8.89 4.21 -0.61
C ILE A 70 8.87 5.65 -1.14
N GLY A 71 7.84 6.42 -0.81
CA GLY A 71 7.74 7.83 -1.19
C GLY A 71 8.91 8.66 -0.68
N VAL A 72 9.36 8.41 0.55
CA VAL A 72 10.58 9.04 1.12
C VAL A 72 11.84 8.62 0.35
N LEU A 73 12.01 7.33 0.02
CA LEU A 73 13.17 6.87 -0.76
C LEU A 73 13.21 7.53 -2.14
N PHE A 74 12.07 7.61 -2.82
CA PHE A 74 11.94 8.24 -4.13
C PHE A 74 12.26 9.74 -4.07
N ARG A 75 11.64 10.48 -3.13
CA ARG A 75 11.85 11.93 -2.96
C ARG A 75 13.31 12.29 -2.67
N HIS A 76 14.03 11.42 -1.97
CA HIS A 76 15.43 11.64 -1.62
C HIS A 76 16.42 10.99 -2.59
N ASN A 77 15.97 10.59 -3.78
CA ASN A 77 16.78 9.99 -4.84
C ASN A 77 17.66 8.84 -4.31
N LYS A 78 17.06 7.96 -3.49
CA LYS A 78 17.79 6.84 -2.88
C LYS A 78 17.91 5.62 -3.80
N PHE A 79 17.08 5.53 -4.82
CA PHE A 79 17.11 4.43 -5.77
C PHE A 79 18.21 4.61 -6.82
N SER A 80 18.91 3.51 -7.13
CA SER A 80 19.80 3.43 -8.30
C SER A 80 19.00 3.41 -9.61
N GLU A 81 19.69 3.50 -10.76
CA GLU A 81 19.02 3.36 -12.07
C GLU A 81 18.34 1.99 -12.26
N GLU A 82 18.96 0.92 -11.77
CA GLU A 82 18.37 -0.42 -11.78
C GLU A 82 17.12 -0.49 -10.89
N GLU A 83 17.17 0.12 -9.71
CA GLU A 83 16.04 0.18 -8.79
C GLU A 83 14.92 1.06 -9.33
N LEU A 84 15.22 2.14 -10.05
CA LEU A 84 14.22 2.95 -10.76
C LEU A 84 13.54 2.17 -11.88
N LYS A 85 14.28 1.32 -12.62
CA LYS A 85 13.69 0.39 -13.60
C LYS A 85 12.77 -0.62 -12.91
N LEU A 86 13.15 -1.13 -11.73
CA LEU A 86 12.27 -2.01 -10.94
C LEU A 86 11.01 -1.28 -10.48
N ALA A 87 11.13 -0.01 -10.04
CA ALA A 87 9.99 0.81 -9.64
C ALA A 87 9.02 1.06 -10.81
N GLN A 88 9.54 1.34 -12.02
CA GLN A 88 8.72 1.46 -13.23
C GLN A 88 7.99 0.16 -13.58
N ASN A 89 8.69 -0.98 -13.47
CA ASN A 89 8.05 -2.28 -13.70
C ASN A 89 6.98 -2.57 -12.65
N PHE A 90 7.23 -2.22 -11.39
CA PHE A 90 6.25 -2.35 -10.31
C PHE A 90 5.02 -1.49 -10.57
N GLN A 91 5.20 -0.23 -11.01
CA GLN A 91 4.09 0.65 -11.39
C GLN A 91 3.26 0.05 -12.54
N LYS A 92 3.90 -0.48 -13.59
CA LYS A 92 3.19 -1.19 -14.68
C LYS A 92 2.38 -2.39 -14.17
N LYS A 93 2.94 -3.15 -13.22
CA LYS A 93 2.25 -4.29 -12.61
C LYS A 93 1.06 -3.85 -11.74
N LEU A 94 1.20 -2.78 -10.97
CA LEU A 94 0.08 -2.18 -10.23
C LEU A 94 -1.02 -1.69 -11.16
N HIS A 95 -0.66 -1.02 -12.25
CA HIS A 95 -1.62 -0.58 -13.28
C HIS A 95 -2.34 -1.77 -13.92
N GLN A 96 -1.62 -2.84 -14.25
CA GLN A 96 -2.23 -4.09 -14.72
C GLN A 96 -3.20 -4.65 -13.69
N GLY A 97 -2.81 -4.68 -12.41
CA GLY A 97 -3.64 -5.19 -11.32
C GLY A 97 -4.92 -4.39 -11.12
N ALA A 98 -4.84 -3.06 -11.17
CA ALA A 98 -6.01 -2.20 -11.08
C ALA A 98 -6.98 -2.43 -12.23
N MET A 99 -6.49 -2.43 -13.48
CA MET A 99 -7.34 -2.73 -14.65
C MET A 99 -7.99 -4.11 -14.55
N THR A 100 -7.25 -5.11 -14.08
CA THR A 100 -7.78 -6.47 -13.87
C THR A 100 -8.86 -6.48 -12.79
N ALA A 101 -8.62 -5.77 -11.68
CA ALA A 101 -9.57 -5.69 -10.58
C ALA A 101 -10.89 -5.02 -10.99
N ILE A 102 -10.81 -3.96 -11.79
CA ILE A 102 -11.96 -3.27 -12.39
C ILE A 102 -12.67 -4.18 -13.39
N SER A 103 -11.93 -4.82 -14.30
CA SER A 103 -12.52 -5.72 -15.31
C SER A 103 -13.28 -6.89 -14.67
N PHE A 104 -12.73 -7.48 -13.61
CA PHE A 104 -13.41 -8.53 -12.84
C PHE A 104 -14.67 -8.05 -12.11
N HIS A 105 -14.78 -6.75 -11.84
CA HIS A 105 -15.98 -6.17 -11.23
C HIS A 105 -17.04 -5.80 -12.27
N GLU A 106 -16.62 -5.24 -13.41
CA GLU A 106 -17.51 -4.70 -14.44
C GLU A 106 -18.05 -5.77 -15.39
N VAL A 107 -17.31 -6.88 -15.58
CA VAL A 107 -17.70 -7.94 -16.50
C VAL A 107 -18.10 -9.20 -15.74
N ASP A 108 -19.38 -9.55 -15.80
CA ASP A 108 -19.93 -10.72 -15.15
C ASP A 108 -19.19 -12.02 -15.53
N PHE A 109 -19.02 -12.91 -14.55
CA PHE A 109 -18.41 -14.24 -14.70
C PHE A 109 -16.95 -14.26 -15.19
N THR A 110 -16.22 -13.13 -15.10
CA THR A 110 -14.79 -13.07 -15.47
C THR A 110 -13.82 -13.22 -14.32
N PHE A 111 -14.28 -13.09 -13.06
CA PHE A 111 -13.41 -13.13 -11.90
C PHE A 111 -12.66 -14.47 -11.78
N ASP A 112 -11.34 -14.39 -11.73
CA ASP A 112 -10.45 -15.50 -11.42
C ASP A 112 -9.55 -15.13 -10.23
N LYS A 113 -9.77 -15.84 -9.11
CA LYS A 113 -8.99 -15.64 -7.89
C LYS A 113 -7.51 -15.97 -8.07
N ALA A 114 -7.16 -16.96 -8.89
CA ALA A 114 -5.77 -17.35 -9.10
C ALA A 114 -5.01 -16.24 -9.82
N VAL A 115 -5.62 -15.65 -10.86
CA VAL A 115 -5.05 -14.53 -11.61
C VAL A 115 -4.82 -13.32 -10.69
N MET A 116 -5.81 -12.94 -9.88
CA MET A 116 -5.66 -11.80 -8.98
C MET A 116 -4.62 -12.07 -7.87
N SER A 117 -4.63 -13.25 -7.27
CA SER A 117 -3.62 -13.67 -6.28
C SER A 117 -2.21 -13.64 -6.88
N GLU A 118 -2.02 -14.12 -8.11
CA GLU A 118 -0.73 -14.10 -8.81
C GLU A 118 -0.24 -12.67 -9.03
N ILE A 119 -1.11 -11.78 -9.54
CA ILE A 119 -0.75 -10.36 -9.74
C ILE A 119 -0.30 -9.71 -8.43
N LEU A 120 -0.99 -9.98 -7.32
CA LEU A 120 -0.64 -9.44 -6.01
C LEU A 120 0.66 -10.04 -5.46
N ASN A 121 0.89 -11.34 -5.64
CA ASN A 121 2.13 -12.01 -5.24
C ASN A 121 3.34 -11.50 -6.05
N ASP A 122 3.19 -11.34 -7.36
CA ASP A 122 4.22 -10.74 -8.21
C ASP A 122 4.52 -9.30 -7.78
N SER A 123 3.48 -8.51 -7.50
CA SER A 123 3.62 -7.14 -7.01
C SER A 123 4.39 -7.09 -5.69
N ARG A 124 4.10 -8.03 -4.76
CA ARG A 124 4.83 -8.20 -3.50
C ARG A 124 6.31 -8.47 -3.76
N ASP A 125 6.63 -9.42 -4.62
CA ASP A 125 7.99 -9.88 -4.84
C ASP A 125 8.84 -8.81 -5.54
N MET A 126 8.23 -8.08 -6.49
CA MET A 126 8.83 -6.89 -7.10
C MET A 126 9.11 -5.80 -6.07
N LEU A 127 8.17 -5.54 -5.16
CA LEU A 127 8.33 -4.53 -4.12
C LEU A 127 9.40 -4.91 -3.10
N LEU A 128 9.44 -6.17 -2.68
CA LEU A 128 10.50 -6.70 -1.81
C LEU A 128 11.87 -6.54 -2.47
N LYS A 129 11.98 -6.86 -3.76
CA LYS A 129 13.23 -6.67 -4.51
C LYS A 129 13.64 -5.20 -4.59
N LEU A 130 12.70 -4.30 -4.85
CA LEU A 130 12.95 -2.85 -4.93
C LEU A 130 13.51 -2.28 -3.62
N VAL A 131 13.00 -2.74 -2.47
CA VAL A 131 13.35 -2.14 -1.17
C VAL A 131 14.38 -2.92 -0.37
N ASN A 132 14.91 -4.02 -0.92
CA ASN A 132 15.75 -5.00 -0.23
C ASN A 132 16.98 -4.38 0.47
N THR A 133 17.63 -3.43 -0.19
CA THR A 133 18.84 -2.74 0.26
C THR A 133 18.56 -1.49 1.10
N HIS A 134 17.30 -1.03 1.14
CA HIS A 134 16.91 0.26 1.72
C HIS A 134 16.11 0.13 3.00
N LEU A 135 15.34 -0.94 3.13
CA LEU A 135 14.38 -1.12 4.21
C LEU A 135 14.73 -2.29 5.11
N THR A 136 14.30 -2.18 6.38
CA THR A 136 14.59 -3.19 7.40
C THR A 136 13.72 -4.45 7.23
N PRO A 137 14.10 -5.59 7.84
CA PRO A 137 13.27 -6.80 7.86
C PRO A 137 11.85 -6.55 8.36
N LYS A 138 11.67 -5.57 9.26
CA LYS A 138 10.34 -5.15 9.72
C LYS A 138 9.48 -4.58 8.58
N SER A 139 10.05 -3.82 7.64
CA SER A 139 9.34 -3.36 6.45
C SER A 139 9.02 -4.52 5.51
N HIS A 140 9.95 -5.46 5.29
CA HIS A 140 9.68 -6.66 4.49
C HIS A 140 8.53 -7.48 5.06
N GLY A 141 8.50 -7.64 6.39
CA GLY A 141 7.38 -8.28 7.08
C GLY A 141 6.04 -7.55 6.88
N ARG A 142 6.04 -6.21 6.79
CA ARG A 142 4.84 -5.42 6.47
C ARG A 142 4.37 -5.62 5.04
N ILE A 143 5.30 -5.68 4.09
CA ILE A 143 4.97 -5.95 2.68
C ILE A 143 4.31 -7.32 2.59
N ASN A 144 4.93 -8.36 3.15
CA ASN A 144 4.34 -9.70 3.20
C ASN A 144 2.97 -9.71 3.88
N HIS A 145 2.83 -9.03 5.02
CA HIS A 145 1.58 -8.95 5.76
C HIS A 145 0.44 -8.38 4.92
N VAL A 146 0.68 -7.30 4.18
CA VAL A 146 -0.32 -6.64 3.32
C VAL A 146 -0.67 -7.51 2.12
N PHE A 147 0.31 -7.97 1.36
CA PHE A 147 0.06 -8.70 0.12
C PHE A 147 -0.46 -10.11 0.37
N ASN A 148 -0.02 -10.80 1.43
CA ASN A 148 -0.57 -12.10 1.79
C ASN A 148 -2.04 -11.98 2.25
N HIS A 149 -2.41 -10.85 2.86
CA HIS A 149 -3.80 -10.61 3.26
C HIS A 149 -4.71 -10.36 2.05
N TYR A 150 -4.38 -9.38 1.20
CA TYR A 150 -5.24 -9.05 0.05
C TYR A 150 -5.10 -10.03 -1.11
N GLY A 151 -4.00 -10.78 -1.18
CA GLY A 151 -3.77 -11.85 -2.15
C GLY A 151 -4.35 -13.20 -1.71
N ASP A 152 -5.00 -13.28 -0.54
CA ASP A 152 -5.67 -14.49 -0.05
C ASP A 152 -6.83 -14.88 -1.00
N PRO A 153 -6.79 -16.08 -1.63
CA PRO A 153 -7.84 -16.52 -2.52
C PRO A 153 -9.23 -16.56 -1.87
N GLU A 154 -9.33 -16.80 -0.56
CA GLU A 154 -10.61 -16.82 0.16
C GLU A 154 -11.19 -15.41 0.31
N LEU A 155 -10.35 -14.43 0.69
CA LEU A 155 -10.74 -13.01 0.72
C LEU A 155 -11.21 -12.57 -0.67
N LEU A 156 -10.42 -12.84 -1.71
CA LEU A 156 -10.75 -12.45 -3.08
C LEU A 156 -12.08 -13.07 -3.55
N THR A 157 -12.31 -14.34 -3.23
CA THR A 157 -13.58 -15.02 -3.55
C THR A 157 -14.78 -14.35 -2.88
N GLN A 158 -14.64 -13.94 -1.61
CA GLN A 158 -15.71 -13.23 -0.91
C GLN A 158 -15.91 -11.80 -1.43
N LEU A 159 -14.81 -11.11 -1.78
CA LEU A 159 -14.82 -9.74 -2.27
C LEU A 159 -15.57 -9.63 -3.61
N TYR A 160 -15.32 -10.58 -4.52
CA TYR A 160 -15.94 -10.63 -5.85
C TYR A 160 -17.26 -11.41 -5.90
N ASN A 161 -17.82 -11.82 -4.76
CA ASN A 161 -19.15 -12.44 -4.74
C ASN A 161 -20.23 -11.39 -5.09
N PRO A 162 -20.98 -11.53 -6.20
CA PRO A 162 -21.95 -10.54 -6.66
C PRO A 162 -23.17 -10.38 -5.75
N SER A 163 -23.40 -11.31 -4.83
CA SER A 163 -24.43 -11.27 -3.80
C SER A 163 -23.84 -11.17 -2.39
N GLY A 164 -22.52 -10.98 -2.27
CA GLY A 164 -21.82 -10.86 -1.01
C GLY A 164 -21.93 -9.48 -0.38
N PRO A 165 -21.72 -9.37 0.94
CA PRO A 165 -21.79 -8.09 1.66
C PRO A 165 -20.63 -7.14 1.28
N LEU A 166 -19.55 -7.66 0.69
CA LEU A 166 -18.39 -6.88 0.27
C LEU A 166 -18.58 -6.15 -1.07
N LYS A 167 -19.65 -6.44 -1.83
CA LYS A 167 -19.88 -5.83 -3.14
C LYS A 167 -19.90 -4.29 -3.13
N PRO A 168 -20.59 -3.60 -2.19
CA PRO A 168 -20.57 -2.14 -2.16
C PRO A 168 -19.16 -1.57 -1.91
N HIS A 169 -18.33 -2.29 -1.13
CA HIS A 169 -16.95 -1.92 -0.89
C HIS A 169 -16.09 -2.11 -2.15
N LEU A 170 -16.25 -3.24 -2.85
CA LEU A 170 -15.59 -3.49 -4.13
C LEU A 170 -15.93 -2.41 -5.16
N THR A 171 -17.20 -2.04 -5.32
CA THR A 171 -17.61 -0.98 -6.25
C THR A 171 -16.90 0.34 -5.98
N LYS A 172 -16.79 0.75 -4.71
CA LYS A 172 -16.08 1.98 -4.35
C LYS A 172 -14.57 1.88 -4.60
N ILE A 173 -13.96 0.72 -4.31
CA ILE A 173 -12.55 0.47 -4.63
C ILE A 173 -12.32 0.60 -6.14
N CYS A 174 -13.13 -0.07 -6.96
CA CYS A 174 -13.03 0.00 -8.43
C CYS A 174 -13.24 1.42 -8.96
N ASN A 175 -14.20 2.18 -8.43
CA ASN A 175 -14.40 3.59 -8.80
C ASN A 175 -13.17 4.44 -8.46
N GLY A 176 -12.59 4.25 -7.28
CA GLY A 176 -11.35 4.94 -6.89
C GLY A 176 -10.18 4.56 -7.78
N LEU A 177 -10.01 3.27 -8.09
CA LEU A 177 -8.97 2.79 -9.00
C LEU A 177 -9.13 3.36 -10.42
N ASN A 178 -10.36 3.39 -10.96
CA ASN A 178 -10.65 4.00 -12.26
C ASN A 178 -10.24 5.47 -12.27
N LYS A 179 -10.58 6.21 -11.21
CA LYS A 179 -10.18 7.62 -11.09
C LYS A 179 -8.66 7.80 -11.04
N LEU A 180 -7.94 6.98 -10.27
CA LEU A 180 -6.47 7.05 -10.23
C LEU A 180 -5.82 6.70 -11.59
N LEU A 181 -6.44 5.81 -12.37
CA LEU A 181 -6.01 5.49 -13.73
C LEU A 181 -6.25 6.67 -14.69
N GLU A 182 -7.43 7.29 -14.63
CA GLU A 182 -7.79 8.47 -15.43
C GLU A 182 -6.90 9.67 -15.12
N ASP A 183 -6.60 9.90 -13.84
CA ASP A 183 -5.72 10.98 -13.38
C ASP A 183 -4.23 10.69 -13.64
N GLY A 184 -3.87 9.45 -13.99
CA GLY A 184 -2.48 9.02 -14.21
C GLY A 184 -1.65 8.99 -12.92
N THR A 185 -2.29 8.82 -11.77
CA THR A 185 -1.69 8.87 -10.43
C THR A 185 -1.46 7.50 -9.79
N LEU A 186 -1.77 6.42 -10.52
CA LEU A 186 -1.53 5.04 -10.11
C LEU A 186 -0.10 4.53 -10.39
#